data_AF-A0A845DP03-F1
#
_entry.id   AF-A0A845DP03-F1
#
_cell.length_a   1.000
_cell.length_b   1.000
_cell.length_c   1.000
_cell.angle_alpha   90.00
_cell.angle_beta   90.00
_cell.angle_gamma   90.00
#
_symmetry.space_group_name_H-M   'P 1'
#
loop_
_entity.id
_entity.type
_entity.pdbx_description
1 polymer ?
#
loop_
_entity_poly.entity_id
_entity_poly.type
_entity_poly.pdbx_seq_one_letter_code
_entity_poly.pdbx_strand_id
1 'polypeptide(L)'
;MLLKFEKRDPQLDFLLRTECLLRPGSTWLLRIASDGLAYERRGLRVRPGERYVILSTDEKIDGSGHVSPIDVKCAGVNAAILDLPSSLKETWQRSIQNLGLGQARAIEVWPAGLSALAWDGEGYGEWPASERPCLAILADHPLESLRVSIDSGPLHVFESTTLDPGEPLFLELPPLPVGFHRLRFSADSKLAGETETLEEQEATIRILEDRPQTSTIDHRGPLSVQIDPPHPTIEQLWDGDVEVLLRGPQNREVACRVSLFERNGGGAILAKDLPPVRLPVSPEDWKNHFDRRFREREDVQEAYDWANVCVMEFGVGELGSFTLRCERPFTPIRWALRREGKEYVARLFDDSGHTGQPTISRATFESPCNEQEVPIKEEIHVPDHGGMYIARTQSDTAAVIAPPVLPRGSGFAALSFNPEIKRLRRSTDSAMRVIEISGIWSRARLPGNLLAALRQQKVMEVLAAELFRLVCGENWTIAEEQTDLSGRDSRALEALSRAISSNPVEAGAGTALLRDAGTMSLYDCSHRVEHFATLAVTHRLLPESIQRMATSRPESTSFGAPSWLAEFALRLASDPASAEGWAGSDLRSGLNRLMESPSLFRAARFAVLATQPLLSSRVQSGDLYVGWKWP
;
A
#
# COMPACT_ATOMS: atom_id res chain seq x y z
N MET A 1 -9.62 11.85 -64.41
CA MET A 1 -10.03 10.75 -63.51
C MET A 1 -8.92 9.71 -63.54
N LEU A 2 -8.08 9.64 -62.50
CA LEU A 2 -6.73 9.03 -62.54
C LEU A 2 -6.63 7.60 -61.94
N LEU A 3 -7.69 7.08 -61.34
CA LEU A 3 -7.82 5.66 -60.93
C LEU A 3 -9.18 5.14 -61.39
N LYS A 4 -9.19 4.00 -62.09
CA LYS A 4 -10.41 3.35 -62.56
C LYS A 4 -10.27 1.85 -62.33
N PHE A 5 -11.09 1.31 -61.44
CA PHE A 5 -11.07 -0.12 -61.12
C PHE A 5 -11.74 -0.93 -62.25
N GLU A 6 -11.22 -2.13 -62.52
CA GLU A 6 -11.74 -3.01 -63.59
C GLU A 6 -13.20 -3.44 -63.35
N LYS A 7 -13.59 -3.62 -62.08
CA LYS A 7 -14.98 -3.76 -61.64
C LYS A 7 -15.45 -2.47 -60.99
N ARG A 8 -16.53 -1.87 -61.51
CA ARG A 8 -17.10 -0.64 -60.97
C ARG A 8 -18.05 -0.96 -59.83
N ASP A 9 -17.71 -0.49 -58.63
CA ASP A 9 -18.60 -0.45 -57.47
C ASP A 9 -19.10 0.99 -57.29
N PRO A 10 -20.43 1.25 -57.31
CA PRO A 10 -20.97 2.61 -57.20
C PRO A 10 -20.64 3.32 -55.89
N GLN A 11 -20.51 2.60 -54.77
CA GLN A 11 -20.19 3.17 -53.46
C GLN A 11 -18.71 3.53 -53.37
N LEU A 12 -17.83 2.69 -53.93
CA LEU A 12 -16.39 2.97 -54.01
C LEU A 12 -16.10 4.13 -54.98
N ASP A 13 -16.78 4.18 -56.13
CA ASP A 13 -16.68 5.29 -57.08
C ASP A 13 -17.20 6.61 -56.47
N PHE A 14 -18.21 6.55 -55.59
CA PHE A 14 -18.68 7.71 -54.83
C PHE A 14 -17.63 8.16 -53.82
N LEU A 15 -17.09 7.26 -52.99
CA LEU A 15 -16.03 7.55 -52.02
C LEU A 15 -14.77 8.13 -52.67
N LEU A 16 -14.32 7.57 -53.80
CA LEU A 16 -13.17 8.10 -54.53
C LEU A 16 -13.43 9.51 -55.10
N ARG A 17 -14.68 9.86 -55.38
CA ARG A 17 -15.09 11.19 -55.85
C ARG A 17 -15.33 12.19 -54.72
N THR A 18 -15.65 11.74 -53.50
CA THR A 18 -15.96 12.63 -52.38
C THR A 18 -14.82 12.77 -51.38
N GLU A 19 -14.02 11.72 -51.16
CA GLU A 19 -13.01 11.64 -50.09
C GLU A 19 -11.56 11.60 -50.64
N CYS A 20 -11.34 11.23 -51.91
CA CYS A 20 -10.00 11.10 -52.50
C CYS A 20 -9.66 12.19 -53.54
N LEU A 21 -10.33 13.34 -53.45
CA LEU A 21 -10.00 14.53 -54.25
C LEU A 21 -9.58 15.67 -53.33
N LEU A 22 -8.46 16.32 -53.65
CA LEU A 22 -8.23 17.69 -53.17
C LEU A 22 -9.36 18.56 -53.72
N ARG A 23 -9.91 19.44 -52.88
CA ARG A 23 -11.03 20.31 -53.31
C ARG A 23 -10.57 21.20 -54.48
N PRO A 24 -11.44 21.48 -55.46
CA PRO A 24 -11.07 22.36 -56.56
C PRO A 24 -10.69 23.75 -56.03
N GLY A 25 -9.47 24.18 -56.34
CA GLY A 25 -8.86 25.42 -55.90
C GLY A 25 -7.48 25.55 -56.55
N SER A 26 -6.91 26.76 -56.59
CA SER A 26 -5.59 26.97 -57.16
C SER A 26 -4.44 26.80 -56.15
N THR A 27 -4.75 26.75 -54.85
CA THR A 27 -3.75 26.61 -53.77
C THR A 27 -4.30 25.78 -52.61
N TRP A 28 -3.46 24.89 -52.06
CA TRP A 28 -3.71 24.12 -50.85
C TRP A 28 -2.55 24.28 -49.86
N LEU A 29 -2.88 24.35 -48.57
CA LEU A 29 -1.91 24.43 -47.48
C LEU A 29 -2.01 23.16 -46.63
N LEU A 30 -0.89 22.51 -46.34
CA LEU A 30 -0.83 21.33 -45.47
C LEU A 30 0.17 21.57 -44.33
N ARG A 31 -0.24 21.36 -43.08
CA ARG A 31 0.68 21.47 -41.92
C ARG A 31 1.41 20.15 -41.72
N ILE A 32 2.74 20.20 -41.59
CA ILE A 32 3.56 19.06 -41.20
C ILE A 32 3.45 18.91 -39.68
N ALA A 33 2.89 17.80 -39.20
CA ALA A 33 2.82 17.51 -37.77
C ALA A 33 4.10 16.82 -37.27
N SER A 34 4.22 16.62 -35.95
CA SER A 34 5.39 15.99 -35.31
C SER A 34 5.61 14.53 -35.72
N ASP A 35 4.58 13.88 -36.26
CA ASP A 35 4.63 12.54 -36.86
C ASP A 35 5.29 12.52 -38.25
N GLY A 36 5.60 13.69 -38.81
CA GLY A 36 6.17 13.87 -40.15
C GLY A 36 5.14 13.80 -41.27
N LEU A 37 3.84 13.67 -40.96
CA LEU A 37 2.76 13.65 -41.94
C LEU A 37 2.17 15.06 -42.14
N ALA A 38 1.73 15.35 -43.36
CA ALA A 38 1.17 16.64 -43.75
C ALA A 38 -0.36 16.58 -43.86
N TYR A 39 -1.07 17.45 -43.13
CA TYR A 39 -2.53 17.48 -43.06
C TYR A 39 -3.09 18.79 -43.62
N GLU A 40 -4.09 18.72 -44.49
CA GLU A 40 -4.69 19.89 -45.14
C GLU A 40 -5.31 20.88 -44.13
N ARG A 41 -4.97 22.17 -44.29
CA ARG A 41 -5.52 23.31 -43.55
C ARG A 41 -6.40 24.14 -44.49
N ARG A 42 -7.71 23.92 -44.38
CA ARG A 42 -8.74 24.52 -45.25
C ARG A 42 -8.83 26.04 -45.17
N GLY A 43 -8.40 26.64 -44.05
CA GLY A 43 -8.46 28.09 -43.85
C GLY A 43 -7.36 28.88 -44.55
N LEU A 44 -6.37 28.21 -45.16
CA LEU A 44 -5.17 28.83 -45.74
C LEU A 44 -4.46 29.80 -44.76
N ARG A 45 -4.57 29.53 -43.45
CA ARG A 45 -3.93 30.31 -42.39
C ARG A 45 -2.73 29.58 -41.81
N VAL A 46 -1.65 30.31 -41.61
CA VAL A 46 -0.41 29.80 -41.01
C VAL A 46 -0.19 30.35 -39.60
N ARG A 47 0.52 29.58 -38.77
CA ARG A 47 0.94 29.95 -37.40
C ARG A 47 2.47 30.10 -37.32
N PRO A 48 3.01 31.02 -36.50
CA PRO A 48 4.44 31.11 -36.22
C PRO A 48 5.01 29.79 -35.67
N GLY A 49 6.28 29.50 -35.96
CA GLY A 49 7.01 28.33 -35.45
C GLY A 49 6.66 26.98 -36.07
N GLU A 50 5.77 26.97 -37.07
CA GLU A 50 5.20 25.76 -37.66
C GLU A 50 5.64 25.58 -39.12
N ARG A 51 5.69 24.33 -39.61
CA ARG A 51 6.14 23.99 -40.96
C ARG A 51 4.97 23.54 -41.83
N TYR A 52 4.94 24.02 -43.08
CA TYR A 52 3.85 23.77 -44.01
C TYR A 52 4.35 23.33 -45.38
N VAL A 53 3.53 22.56 -46.10
CA VAL A 53 3.65 22.29 -47.54
C VAL A 53 2.56 23.08 -48.25
N ILE A 54 2.95 23.89 -49.22
CA ILE A 54 2.04 24.61 -50.11
C ILE A 54 2.01 23.85 -51.43
N LEU A 55 0.81 23.56 -51.93
CA LEU A 55 0.58 23.01 -53.25
C LEU A 55 -0.17 24.05 -54.09
N SER A 56 0.24 24.25 -55.34
CA SER A 56 -0.42 25.19 -56.27
C SER A 56 -0.54 24.59 -57.67
N THR A 57 -1.66 24.84 -58.35
CA THR A 57 -1.80 24.53 -59.79
C THR A 57 -1.38 25.67 -60.71
N ASP A 58 -1.10 26.85 -60.15
CA ASP A 58 -0.66 28.03 -60.90
C ASP A 58 0.87 27.99 -61.15
N GLU A 59 1.47 29.09 -61.63
CA GLU A 59 2.90 29.17 -61.95
C GLU A 59 3.82 28.70 -60.81
N LYS A 60 5.06 28.34 -61.17
CA LYS A 60 6.03 27.74 -60.27
C LYS A 60 6.26 28.64 -59.05
N ILE A 61 6.18 28.06 -57.86
CA ILE A 61 6.49 28.76 -56.61
C ILE A 61 7.99 29.02 -56.58
N ASP A 62 8.39 30.29 -56.74
CA ASP A 62 9.79 30.68 -56.69
C ASP A 62 10.36 30.50 -55.28
N GLY A 63 11.59 29.99 -55.22
CA GLY A 63 12.29 29.83 -53.96
C GLY A 63 12.67 31.19 -53.37
N SER A 64 12.33 31.42 -52.11
CA SER A 64 12.84 32.52 -51.30
C SER A 64 13.52 31.95 -50.05
N GLY A 65 14.25 32.75 -49.27
CA GLY A 65 15.05 32.25 -48.14
C GLY A 65 14.31 31.36 -47.12
N HIS A 66 12.97 31.37 -47.12
CA HIS A 66 12.13 30.56 -46.24
C HIS A 66 11.05 29.72 -46.94
N VAL A 67 11.05 29.75 -48.28
CA VAL A 67 10.19 28.92 -49.13
C VAL A 67 11.09 28.08 -50.01
N SER A 68 11.08 26.77 -49.79
CA SER A 68 11.92 25.82 -50.53
C SER A 68 11.06 25.00 -51.48
N PRO A 69 11.20 25.14 -52.81
CA PRO A 69 10.46 24.33 -53.77
C PRO A 69 10.78 22.84 -53.56
N ILE A 70 9.76 21.99 -53.66
CA ILE A 70 9.91 20.53 -53.54
C ILE A 70 9.29 19.81 -54.74
N ASP A 71 9.87 18.67 -55.09
CA ASP A 71 9.34 17.84 -56.15
C ASP A 71 8.16 16.99 -55.65
N VAL A 72 7.05 17.04 -56.37
CA VAL A 72 5.88 16.19 -56.14
C VAL A 72 5.63 15.30 -57.36
N LYS A 73 5.31 14.03 -57.13
CA LYS A 73 4.95 13.07 -58.19
C LYS A 73 3.49 13.25 -58.63
N CYS A 74 3.09 14.49 -58.91
CA CYS A 74 1.75 14.86 -59.35
C CYS A 74 1.85 15.84 -60.53
N ALA A 75 1.28 15.46 -61.69
CA ALA A 75 1.36 16.28 -62.89
C ALA A 75 0.47 17.52 -62.77
N GLY A 76 1.01 18.70 -63.09
CA GLY A 76 0.27 19.98 -63.05
C GLY A 76 0.15 20.62 -61.67
N VAL A 77 0.90 20.13 -60.67
CA VAL A 77 0.96 20.71 -59.33
C VAL A 77 2.39 21.06 -58.99
N ASN A 78 2.61 22.31 -58.56
CA ASN A 78 3.85 22.81 -57.99
C ASN A 78 3.77 22.77 -56.46
N ALA A 79 4.89 22.50 -55.80
CA ALA A 79 4.93 22.39 -54.35
C ALA A 79 6.14 23.09 -53.73
N ALA A 80 5.97 23.62 -52.53
CA ALA A 80 7.06 24.19 -51.75
C ALA A 80 6.85 23.98 -50.24
N ILE A 81 7.94 23.85 -49.49
CA ILE A 81 7.93 23.87 -48.02
C ILE A 81 8.10 25.32 -47.56
N LEU A 82 7.19 25.76 -46.70
CA LEU A 82 7.23 27.03 -45.98
C LEU A 82 7.62 26.75 -44.52
N ASP A 83 8.73 27.33 -44.09
CA ASP A 83 9.24 27.22 -42.72
C ASP A 83 9.10 28.57 -41.99
N LEU A 84 8.23 28.64 -40.98
CA LEU A 84 7.90 29.90 -40.31
C LEU A 84 8.67 30.04 -38.98
N PRO A 85 9.32 31.19 -38.73
CA PRO A 85 9.95 31.46 -37.45
C PRO A 85 8.90 31.59 -36.33
N SER A 86 9.34 31.41 -35.09
CA SER A 86 8.50 31.55 -33.89
C SER A 86 7.93 32.96 -33.67
N SER A 87 8.45 33.98 -34.38
CA SER A 87 7.93 35.36 -34.38
C SER A 87 7.94 35.93 -35.80
N LEU A 88 6.80 36.45 -36.29
CA LEU A 88 6.67 37.00 -37.64
C LEU A 88 6.80 38.54 -37.62
N LYS A 89 7.79 39.08 -38.33
CA LYS A 89 7.99 40.53 -38.54
C LYS A 89 7.14 41.05 -39.71
N GLU A 90 6.97 42.36 -39.85
CA GLU A 90 6.18 42.99 -40.95
C GLU A 90 6.57 42.50 -42.37
N THR A 91 7.84 42.17 -42.60
CA THR A 91 8.31 41.64 -43.88
C THR A 91 7.68 40.27 -44.22
N TRP A 92 7.35 39.47 -43.21
CA TRP A 92 6.71 38.18 -43.36
C TRP A 92 5.23 38.29 -43.75
N GLN A 93 4.54 39.30 -43.26
CA GLN A 93 3.12 39.50 -43.57
C GLN A 93 2.91 39.72 -45.07
N ARG A 94 3.78 40.51 -45.70
CA ARG A 94 3.74 40.75 -47.15
C ARG A 94 4.07 39.47 -47.95
N SER A 95 5.03 38.67 -47.48
CA SER A 95 5.38 37.39 -48.12
C SER A 95 4.25 36.35 -48.02
N ILE A 96 3.58 36.27 -46.86
CA ILE A 96 2.46 35.34 -46.63
C ILE A 96 1.24 35.74 -47.51
N GLN A 97 0.95 37.05 -47.60
CA GLN A 97 -0.10 37.56 -48.49
C GLN A 97 0.18 37.29 -49.98
N ASN A 98 1.43 37.47 -50.43
CA ASN A 98 1.82 37.18 -51.82
C ASN A 98 1.66 35.69 -52.19
N LEU A 99 1.68 34.79 -51.20
CA LEU A 99 1.42 33.36 -51.37
C LEU A 99 -0.08 33.01 -51.30
N GLY A 100 -0.96 34.01 -51.18
CA GLY A 100 -2.40 33.81 -51.03
C GLY A 100 -2.82 33.26 -49.67
N LEU A 101 -1.95 33.35 -48.66
CA LEU A 101 -2.17 32.82 -47.32
C LEU A 101 -2.51 33.94 -46.31
N GLY A 102 -3.20 33.60 -45.23
CA GLY A 102 -3.44 34.48 -44.08
C GLY A 102 -2.61 34.07 -42.86
N GLN A 103 -2.47 34.97 -41.88
CA GLN A 103 -1.92 34.62 -40.56
C GLN A 103 -3.08 34.27 -39.62
N ALA A 104 -3.00 33.14 -38.90
CA ALA A 104 -3.85 32.91 -37.74
C ALA A 104 -3.27 33.72 -36.57
N ARG A 105 -4.05 34.66 -36.06
CA ARG A 105 -3.76 35.42 -34.84
C ARG A 105 -4.43 34.67 -33.68
N ALA A 106 -3.84 34.70 -32.49
CA ALA A 106 -4.37 34.03 -31.32
C ALA A 106 -4.04 34.78 -30.04
N ILE A 107 -5.02 34.87 -29.14
CA ILE A 107 -4.85 35.26 -27.75
C ILE A 107 -4.93 33.99 -26.90
N GLU A 108 -3.85 33.68 -26.20
CA GLU A 108 -3.78 32.56 -25.26
C GLU A 108 -4.01 33.06 -23.83
N VAL A 109 -4.82 32.34 -23.06
CA VAL A 109 -5.13 32.65 -21.66
C VAL A 109 -4.83 31.43 -20.80
N TRP A 110 -4.12 31.58 -19.69
CA TRP A 110 -3.83 30.50 -18.75
C TRP A 110 -3.73 31.01 -17.30
N PRO A 111 -3.87 30.16 -16.28
CA PRO A 111 -3.77 30.56 -14.88
C PRO A 111 -2.34 30.97 -14.52
N ALA A 112 -2.21 32.04 -13.76
CA ALA A 112 -0.96 32.56 -13.24
C ALA A 112 -1.10 32.93 -11.76
N GLY A 113 0.01 33.03 -11.03
CA GLY A 113 -0.03 33.29 -9.59
C GLY A 113 -0.36 32.04 -8.77
N LEU A 114 -1.30 32.13 -7.82
CA LEU A 114 -1.78 30.97 -7.06
C LEU A 114 -2.47 29.99 -8.02
N SER A 115 -2.10 28.72 -7.92
CA SER A 115 -2.49 27.70 -8.89
C SER A 115 -3.99 27.44 -8.82
N ALA A 116 -4.64 27.43 -9.99
CA ALA A 116 -6.00 26.91 -10.10
C ALA A 116 -6.05 25.46 -9.60
N LEU A 117 -7.12 25.09 -8.90
CA LEU A 117 -7.40 23.72 -8.47
C LEU A 117 -7.50 22.75 -9.66
N ALA A 118 -7.98 23.25 -10.80
CA ALA A 118 -7.98 22.55 -12.08
C ALA A 118 -7.86 23.56 -13.23
N TRP A 119 -7.18 23.16 -14.31
CA TRP A 119 -7.14 23.89 -15.58
C TRP A 119 -7.13 22.89 -16.73
N ASP A 120 -8.02 23.06 -17.71
CA ASP A 120 -8.19 22.13 -18.83
C ASP A 120 -7.25 22.39 -20.02
N GLY A 121 -6.51 23.51 -20.00
CA GLY A 121 -5.63 23.92 -21.10
C GLY A 121 -6.33 24.66 -22.24
N GLU A 122 -7.66 24.79 -22.20
CA GLU A 122 -8.48 25.37 -23.28
C GLU A 122 -9.41 26.51 -22.81
N GLY A 123 -9.38 26.86 -21.52
CA GLY A 123 -10.05 28.04 -20.98
C GLY A 123 -10.97 27.78 -19.80
N TYR A 124 -11.05 26.54 -19.28
CA TYR A 124 -11.77 26.22 -18.05
C TYR A 124 -10.83 26.13 -16.85
N GLY A 125 -11.16 26.82 -15.76
CA GLY A 125 -10.41 26.74 -14.52
C GLY A 125 -11.24 26.79 -13.25
N GLU A 126 -10.73 26.18 -12.18
CA GLU A 126 -11.39 26.13 -10.87
C GLU A 126 -10.53 26.79 -9.79
N TRP A 127 -11.14 27.60 -8.93
CA TRP A 127 -10.48 28.26 -7.79
C TRP A 127 -11.36 28.17 -6.53
N PRO A 128 -10.76 28.16 -5.33
CA PRO A 128 -11.51 28.28 -4.09
C PRO A 128 -11.98 29.72 -3.87
N ALA A 129 -13.08 29.90 -3.13
CA ALA A 129 -13.63 31.23 -2.81
C ALA A 129 -12.69 32.09 -1.96
N SER A 130 -11.74 31.46 -1.23
CA SER A 130 -10.69 32.16 -0.50
C SER A 130 -9.63 32.83 -1.37
N GLU A 131 -9.56 32.51 -2.67
CA GLU A 131 -8.53 32.99 -3.58
C GLU A 131 -9.05 33.97 -4.64
N ARG A 132 -8.12 34.74 -5.22
CA ARG A 132 -8.38 35.62 -6.35
C ARG A 132 -7.75 35.02 -7.61
N PRO A 133 -8.54 34.60 -8.61
CA PRO A 133 -7.96 34.05 -9.83
C PRO A 133 -7.07 35.08 -10.51
N CYS A 134 -5.86 34.67 -10.88
CA CYS A 134 -4.97 35.48 -11.72
C CYS A 134 -4.72 34.72 -13.03
N LEU A 135 -4.79 35.45 -14.15
CA LEU A 135 -4.68 34.91 -15.50
C LEU A 135 -3.54 35.62 -16.22
N ALA A 136 -2.71 34.85 -16.92
CA ALA A 136 -1.78 35.38 -17.91
C ALA A 136 -2.41 35.34 -19.30
N ILE A 137 -2.15 36.38 -20.08
CA ILE A 137 -2.70 36.61 -21.41
C ILE A 137 -1.53 36.90 -22.35
N LEU A 138 -1.39 36.12 -23.41
CA LEU A 138 -0.33 36.28 -24.40
C LEU A 138 -0.94 36.46 -25.78
N ALA A 139 -0.42 37.44 -26.51
CA ALA A 139 -0.77 37.66 -27.90
C ALA A 139 0.44 37.36 -28.79
N ASP A 140 0.19 36.73 -29.93
CA ASP A 140 1.19 36.51 -30.98
C ASP A 140 1.33 37.68 -31.96
N HIS A 141 0.63 38.80 -31.69
CA HIS A 141 0.57 40.01 -32.49
C HIS A 141 0.34 41.24 -31.58
N PRO A 142 0.68 42.47 -32.04
CA PRO A 142 0.55 43.65 -31.20
C PRO A 142 -0.92 44.03 -30.96
N LEU A 143 -1.28 44.25 -29.70
CA LEU A 143 -2.61 44.71 -29.27
C LEU A 143 -2.55 46.18 -28.82
N GLU A 144 -3.49 47.03 -29.25
CA GLU A 144 -3.57 48.42 -28.76
C GLU A 144 -4.43 48.53 -27.50
N SER A 145 -5.49 47.73 -27.40
CA SER A 145 -6.32 47.64 -26.20
C SER A 145 -6.86 46.23 -25.99
N LEU A 146 -6.93 45.82 -24.73
CA LEU A 146 -7.57 44.60 -24.29
C LEU A 146 -8.79 44.97 -23.45
N ARG A 147 -9.94 44.38 -23.76
CA ARG A 147 -11.17 44.55 -22.98
C ARG A 147 -11.56 43.21 -22.40
N VAL A 148 -11.89 43.21 -21.11
CA VAL A 148 -12.29 42.01 -20.39
C VAL A 148 -13.67 42.26 -19.78
N SER A 149 -14.59 41.33 -19.98
CA SER A 149 -15.88 41.34 -19.29
C SER A 149 -16.07 40.04 -18.52
N ILE A 150 -16.67 40.18 -17.34
CA ILE A 150 -17.04 39.07 -16.46
C ILE A 150 -18.56 38.95 -16.52
N ASP A 151 -19.05 37.77 -16.92
CA ASP A 151 -20.46 37.47 -17.17
C ASP A 151 -21.12 38.49 -18.12
N SER A 152 -22.25 39.07 -17.72
CA SER A 152 -22.92 40.19 -18.38
C SER A 152 -22.59 41.54 -17.73
N GLY A 153 -21.47 41.63 -17.02
CA GLY A 153 -21.03 42.82 -16.30
C GLY A 153 -20.52 43.94 -17.22
N PRO A 154 -20.21 45.13 -16.65
CA PRO A 154 -19.63 46.23 -17.41
C PRO A 154 -18.30 45.80 -18.04
N LEU A 155 -18.08 46.24 -19.29
CA LEU A 155 -16.84 45.97 -20.02
C LEU A 155 -15.70 46.74 -19.34
N HIS A 156 -14.71 46.04 -18.79
CA HIS A 156 -13.50 46.67 -18.27
C HIS A 156 -12.52 46.84 -19.42
N VAL A 157 -12.32 48.09 -19.83
CA VAL A 157 -11.40 48.46 -20.92
C VAL A 157 -10.06 48.83 -20.31
N PHE A 158 -9.01 48.10 -20.65
CA PHE A 158 -7.63 48.47 -20.30
C PHE A 158 -7.07 49.32 -21.46
N GLU A 159 -7.39 50.62 -21.45
CA GLU A 159 -7.07 51.56 -22.56
C GLU A 159 -5.58 51.93 -22.69
N SER A 160 -4.65 51.23 -22.03
CA SER A 160 -3.24 51.61 -22.08
C SER A 160 -2.30 50.43 -21.83
N THR A 161 -2.46 49.35 -22.58
CA THR A 161 -1.49 48.26 -22.56
C THR A 161 -1.21 47.86 -23.99
N THR A 162 -0.27 48.57 -24.61
CA THR A 162 0.37 48.09 -25.83
C THR A 162 1.12 46.82 -25.47
N LEU A 163 0.58 45.67 -25.88
CA LEU A 163 1.18 44.36 -25.66
C LEU A 163 2.09 44.07 -26.85
N ASP A 164 3.39 43.99 -26.60
CA ASP A 164 4.33 43.52 -27.60
C ASP A 164 4.15 42.00 -27.81
N PRO A 165 4.25 41.50 -29.05
CA PRO A 165 4.11 40.07 -29.32
C PRO A 165 5.06 39.23 -28.47
N GLY A 166 4.51 38.26 -27.74
CA GLY A 166 5.31 37.31 -26.93
C GLY A 166 5.60 37.72 -25.48
N GLU A 167 5.11 38.88 -25.01
CA GLU A 167 5.15 39.24 -23.58
C GLU A 167 3.80 38.96 -22.91
N PRO A 168 3.73 38.19 -21.79
CA PRO A 168 2.46 37.89 -21.13
C PRO A 168 2.00 39.05 -20.23
N LEU A 169 0.73 39.45 -20.36
CA LEU A 169 0.03 40.34 -19.43
C LEU A 169 -0.65 39.53 -18.33
N PHE A 170 -0.49 39.95 -17.08
CA PHE A 170 -1.13 39.31 -15.93
C PHE A 170 -2.35 40.12 -15.45
N LEU A 171 -3.48 39.45 -15.28
CA LEU A 171 -4.75 40.01 -14.83
C LEU A 171 -5.22 39.28 -13.57
N GLU A 172 -5.21 39.97 -12.43
CA GLU A 172 -5.85 39.49 -11.21
C GLU A 172 -7.33 39.90 -11.20
N LEU A 173 -8.22 38.93 -11.05
CA LEU A 173 -9.66 39.17 -10.97
C LEU A 173 -10.06 39.65 -9.58
N PRO A 174 -11.13 40.47 -9.48
CA PRO A 174 -11.72 40.79 -8.18
C PRO A 174 -12.26 39.53 -7.50
N PRO A 175 -12.52 39.55 -6.17
CA PRO A 175 -13.15 38.43 -5.49
C PRO A 175 -14.52 38.11 -6.13
N LEU A 176 -14.64 36.90 -6.67
CA LEU A 176 -15.83 36.41 -7.36
C LEU A 176 -16.71 35.56 -6.42
N PRO A 177 -18.05 35.64 -6.51
CA PRO A 177 -18.94 34.75 -5.77
C PRO A 177 -18.73 33.27 -6.10
N VAL A 178 -19.14 32.37 -5.20
CA VAL A 178 -19.18 30.93 -5.50
C VAL A 178 -20.13 30.67 -6.67
N GLY A 179 -19.67 29.97 -7.70
CA GLY A 179 -20.45 29.71 -8.91
C GLY A 179 -19.60 29.67 -10.18
N PHE A 180 -20.27 29.68 -11.34
CA PHE A 180 -19.61 29.78 -12.64
C PHE A 180 -19.62 31.22 -13.11
N HIS A 181 -18.48 31.66 -13.64
CA HIS A 181 -18.27 32.98 -14.22
C HIS A 181 -17.66 32.84 -15.61
N ARG A 182 -18.23 33.54 -16.59
CA ARG A 182 -17.74 33.54 -17.97
C ARG A 182 -16.92 34.81 -18.21
N LEU A 183 -15.67 34.64 -18.58
CA LEU A 183 -14.80 35.72 -19.01
C LEU A 183 -14.81 35.83 -20.52
N ARG A 184 -14.94 37.05 -21.01
CA ARG A 184 -14.79 37.39 -22.43
C ARG A 184 -13.66 38.38 -22.59
N PHE A 185 -12.68 38.00 -23.39
CA PHE A 185 -11.56 38.84 -23.78
C PHE A 185 -11.78 39.28 -25.22
N SER A 186 -11.79 40.59 -25.46
CA SER A 186 -11.85 41.16 -26.80
C SER A 186 -10.69 42.11 -26.99
N ALA A 187 -10.00 42.04 -28.13
CA ALA A 187 -8.89 42.93 -28.42
C ALA A 187 -9.10 43.71 -29.72
N ASP A 188 -8.67 44.97 -29.71
CA ASP A 188 -8.63 45.82 -30.90
C ASP A 188 -7.20 45.92 -31.43
N SER A 189 -7.06 45.86 -32.76
CA SER A 189 -5.80 46.10 -33.46
C SER A 189 -6.02 47.16 -34.55
N LYS A 190 -5.02 48.02 -34.80
CA LYS A 190 -5.01 48.90 -35.98
C LYS A 190 -4.27 48.23 -37.12
N LEU A 191 -4.98 47.89 -38.19
CA LEU A 191 -4.37 47.78 -39.51
C LEU A 191 -4.77 48.98 -40.35
N ALA A 192 -3.77 49.64 -40.94
CA ALA A 192 -3.96 50.63 -42.00
C ALA A 192 -4.98 51.76 -41.70
N GLY A 193 -5.09 52.21 -40.44
CA GLY A 193 -5.91 53.35 -40.05
C GLY A 193 -7.40 53.05 -39.81
N GLU A 194 -7.83 51.80 -39.90
CA GLU A 194 -9.16 51.35 -39.47
C GLU A 194 -9.03 50.48 -38.21
N THR A 195 -9.93 50.69 -37.24
CA THR A 195 -10.03 49.88 -36.02
C THR A 195 -10.89 48.66 -36.33
N GLU A 196 -10.27 47.48 -36.48
CA GLU A 196 -11.00 46.21 -36.53
C GLU A 196 -10.97 45.56 -35.14
N THR A 197 -12.15 45.22 -34.61
CA THR A 197 -12.28 44.34 -33.44
C THR A 197 -12.03 42.92 -33.91
N LEU A 198 -10.85 42.39 -33.58
CA LEU A 198 -10.31 41.25 -34.33
C LEU A 198 -10.63 39.90 -33.70
N GLU A 199 -10.71 39.76 -32.37
CA GLU A 199 -10.87 38.42 -31.75
C GLU A 199 -11.63 38.48 -30.41
N GLU A 200 -12.56 37.53 -30.22
CA GLU A 200 -13.20 37.22 -28.93
C GLU A 200 -12.72 35.85 -28.45
N GLN A 201 -12.04 35.81 -27.30
CA GLN A 201 -11.67 34.58 -26.59
C GLN A 201 -12.56 34.46 -25.34
N GLU A 202 -13.02 33.24 -25.03
CA GLU A 202 -13.80 32.98 -23.82
C GLU A 202 -13.09 32.03 -22.88
N ALA A 203 -13.17 32.32 -21.59
CA ALA A 203 -12.76 31.41 -20.53
C ALA A 203 -13.91 31.23 -19.53
N THR A 204 -14.04 30.05 -18.95
CA THR A 204 -15.04 29.76 -17.91
C THR A 204 -14.32 29.45 -16.61
N ILE A 205 -14.64 30.22 -15.57
CA ILE A 205 -14.09 30.04 -14.24
C ILE A 205 -15.17 29.51 -13.32
N ARG A 206 -14.82 28.53 -12.48
CA ARG A 206 -15.68 28.05 -11.40
C ARG A 206 -15.06 28.37 -10.04
N ILE A 207 -15.78 29.13 -9.22
CA ILE A 207 -15.43 29.40 -7.84
C ILE A 207 -16.15 28.40 -6.94
N LEU A 208 -15.38 27.64 -6.17
CA LEU A 208 -15.86 26.59 -5.28
C LEU A 208 -16.04 27.13 -3.85
N GLU A 209 -17.03 26.60 -3.10
CA GLU A 209 -17.12 26.85 -1.66
C GLU A 209 -15.87 26.32 -0.95
N ASP A 210 -15.35 27.09 0.00
CA ASP A 210 -14.28 26.64 0.91
C ASP A 210 -14.83 25.53 1.82
N ARG A 211 -14.75 24.29 1.37
CA ARG A 211 -14.99 23.11 2.20
C ARG A 211 -13.65 22.50 2.60
N PRO A 212 -13.49 22.02 3.84
CA PRO A 212 -12.31 21.23 4.21
C PRO A 212 -12.27 20.00 3.29
N GLN A 213 -11.34 19.99 2.33
CA GLN A 213 -11.26 18.94 1.34
C GLN A 213 -10.81 17.64 2.00
N THR A 214 -11.65 16.61 1.86
CA THR A 214 -11.24 15.22 1.99
C THR A 214 -10.31 14.86 0.84
N SER A 215 -9.08 14.50 1.19
CA SER A 215 -8.19 13.60 0.45
C SER A 215 -8.18 13.73 -1.07
N THR A 216 -7.33 14.62 -1.58
CA THR A 216 -6.70 14.40 -2.89
C THR A 216 -5.24 14.78 -2.77
N ILE A 217 -4.37 13.85 -3.17
CA ILE A 217 -2.94 14.07 -3.31
C ILE A 217 -2.78 15.12 -4.42
N ASP A 218 -2.79 16.40 -4.06
CA ASP A 218 -2.48 17.44 -5.02
C ASP A 218 -0.96 17.56 -5.13
N HIS A 219 -0.41 16.97 -6.19
CA HIS A 219 1.02 16.97 -6.49
C HIS A 219 1.56 18.36 -6.89
N ARG A 220 0.75 19.43 -6.83
CA ARG A 220 1.11 20.77 -7.31
C ARG A 220 1.15 21.85 -6.22
N GLY A 221 0.93 21.47 -4.96
CA GLY A 221 1.20 22.35 -3.82
C GLY A 221 2.70 22.44 -3.46
N PRO A 222 3.16 23.53 -2.82
CA PRO A 222 4.54 23.67 -2.32
C PRO A 222 4.89 22.67 -1.19
N LEU A 223 3.87 22.02 -0.61
CA LEU A 223 4.00 20.87 0.27
C LEU A 223 3.67 19.60 -0.54
N SER A 224 4.65 18.72 -0.71
CA SER A 224 4.46 17.39 -1.29
C SER A 224 4.56 16.34 -0.18
N VAL A 225 3.49 15.56 -0.02
CA VAL A 225 3.43 14.44 0.92
C VAL A 225 3.43 13.14 0.14
N GLN A 226 4.39 12.27 0.41
CA GLN A 226 4.46 10.93 -0.14
C GLN A 226 4.27 9.92 0.99
N ILE A 227 3.38 8.96 0.76
CA ILE A 227 3.03 7.91 1.72
C ILE A 227 3.13 6.56 1.03
N ASP A 228 3.77 5.60 1.69
CA ASP A 228 3.86 4.21 1.24
C ASP A 228 3.57 3.27 2.42
N PRO A 229 2.57 2.38 2.35
CA PRO A 229 1.58 2.22 1.26
C PRO A 229 0.57 3.39 1.19
N PRO A 230 0.00 3.72 0.02
CA PRO A 230 -0.85 4.92 -0.17
C PRO A 230 -2.16 4.91 0.63
N HIS A 231 -2.64 3.73 1.03
CA HIS A 231 -3.81 3.55 1.90
C HIS A 231 -3.41 2.71 3.11
N PRO A 232 -2.67 3.29 4.07
CA PRO A 232 -2.16 2.53 5.19
C PRO A 232 -3.26 2.23 6.20
N THR A 233 -3.20 1.06 6.79
CA THR A 233 -4.06 0.65 7.91
C THR A 233 -3.54 1.23 9.22
N ILE A 234 -4.40 1.26 10.25
CA ILE A 234 -3.97 1.72 11.58
C ILE A 234 -2.90 0.79 12.18
N GLU A 235 -2.94 -0.52 11.90
CA GLU A 235 -1.94 -1.50 12.32
C GLU A 235 -0.59 -1.23 11.67
N GLN A 236 -0.56 -1.05 10.34
CA GLN A 236 0.68 -0.71 9.64
C GLN A 236 1.31 0.57 10.19
N LEU A 237 0.48 1.58 10.51
CA LEU A 237 0.98 2.80 11.17
C LEU A 237 1.58 2.51 12.55
N TRP A 238 0.96 1.61 13.33
CA TRP A 238 1.37 1.28 14.70
C TRP A 238 2.64 0.42 14.77
N ASP A 239 2.77 -0.50 13.80
CA ASP A 239 3.92 -1.39 13.65
C ASP A 239 5.12 -0.65 12.99
N GLY A 240 4.85 0.53 12.43
CA GLY A 240 5.85 1.39 11.81
C GLY A 240 6.22 0.97 10.39
N ASP A 241 5.27 0.35 9.70
CA ASP A 241 5.34 -0.11 8.30
C ASP A 241 4.81 0.94 7.31
N VAL A 242 4.63 2.19 7.77
CA VAL A 242 4.19 3.32 6.94
C VAL A 242 5.32 4.32 6.81
N GLU A 243 5.76 4.55 5.57
CA GLU A 243 6.70 5.62 5.26
C GLU A 243 5.92 6.91 4.99
N VAL A 244 6.28 7.99 5.72
CA VAL A 244 5.73 9.33 5.50
C VAL A 244 6.88 10.27 5.20
N LEU A 245 6.87 10.84 3.99
CA LEU A 245 7.87 11.78 3.52
C LEU A 245 7.19 13.14 3.26
N LEU A 246 7.62 14.17 3.97
CA LEU A 246 7.12 15.54 3.82
C LEU A 246 8.19 16.40 3.13
N ARG A 247 7.88 16.92 1.95
CA ARG A 247 8.76 17.81 1.18
C ARG A 247 8.14 19.20 1.06
N GLY A 248 8.97 20.22 1.18
CA GLY A 248 8.59 21.60 0.94
C GLY A 248 9.74 22.54 1.29
N PRO A 249 9.48 23.85 1.44
CA PRO A 249 10.51 24.84 1.71
C PRO A 249 11.31 24.50 2.98
N GLN A 250 12.63 24.61 2.89
CA GLN A 250 13.52 24.23 4.00
C GLN A 250 13.18 25.00 5.28
N ASN A 251 13.23 24.29 6.41
CA ASN A 251 13.11 24.83 7.76
C ASN A 251 11.74 25.47 8.08
N ARG A 252 10.70 25.17 7.29
CA ARG A 252 9.32 25.54 7.61
C ARG A 252 8.71 24.56 8.60
N GLU A 253 7.97 25.08 9.58
CA GLU A 253 7.31 24.28 10.60
C GLU A 253 6.00 23.68 10.07
N VAL A 254 5.82 22.39 10.35
CA VAL A 254 4.62 21.62 10.07
C VAL A 254 3.96 21.32 11.41
N ALA A 255 2.78 21.88 11.62
CA ALA A 255 1.92 21.48 12.72
C ALA A 255 1.38 20.08 12.43
N CYS A 256 1.42 19.20 13.43
CA CYS A 256 0.91 17.85 13.29
C CYS A 256 -0.12 17.56 14.38
N ARG A 257 -1.30 17.09 13.99
CA ARG A 257 -2.34 16.65 14.91
C ARG A 257 -2.73 15.21 14.60
N VAL A 258 -2.82 14.37 15.63
CA VAL A 258 -3.22 12.97 15.50
C VAL A 258 -4.48 12.74 16.32
N SER A 259 -5.50 12.18 15.70
CA SER A 259 -6.81 11.93 16.30
C SER A 259 -7.25 10.48 16.09
N LEU A 260 -7.70 9.82 17.15
CA LEU A 260 -8.22 8.46 17.17
C LEU A 260 -9.74 8.48 17.34
N PHE A 261 -10.46 7.73 16.52
CA PHE A 261 -11.92 7.68 16.52
C PHE A 261 -12.44 6.26 16.65
N GLU A 262 -13.57 6.11 17.34
CA GLU A 262 -14.40 4.91 17.30
C GLU A 262 -15.24 4.92 16.01
N ARG A 263 -15.64 3.74 15.50
CA ARG A 263 -16.36 3.59 14.22
C ARG A 263 -17.64 4.44 14.12
N ASN A 264 -18.38 4.57 15.23
CA ASN A 264 -19.66 5.27 15.31
C ASN A 264 -19.64 6.48 16.27
N GLY A 265 -18.45 6.89 16.72
CA GLY A 265 -18.30 8.00 17.66
C GLY A 265 -18.42 9.35 16.95
N GLY A 266 -19.30 10.23 17.45
CA GLY A 266 -19.38 11.62 16.95
C GLY A 266 -18.17 12.50 17.28
N GLY A 267 -17.21 11.99 18.08
CA GLY A 267 -16.00 12.69 18.49
C GLY A 267 -14.79 11.76 18.62
N ALA A 268 -13.59 12.36 18.66
CA ALA A 268 -12.35 11.63 18.84
C ALA A 268 -12.26 11.04 20.26
N ILE A 269 -11.90 9.75 20.37
CA ILE A 269 -11.52 9.08 21.63
C ILE A 269 -10.33 9.82 22.25
N LEU A 270 -9.38 10.22 21.40
CA LEU A 270 -8.19 10.97 21.77
C LEU A 270 -7.75 11.85 20.60
N ALA A 271 -7.40 13.10 20.88
CA ALA A 271 -6.76 13.99 19.92
C ALA A 271 -5.55 14.65 20.56
N LYS A 272 -4.43 14.70 19.84
CA LYS A 272 -3.18 15.30 20.32
C LYS A 272 -2.50 16.11 19.23
N ASP A 273 -2.08 17.30 19.62
CA ASP A 273 -1.15 18.11 18.84
C ASP A 273 0.28 17.68 19.19
N LEU A 274 1.02 17.24 18.18
CA LEU A 274 2.43 16.87 18.30
C LEU A 274 3.32 18.11 18.16
N PRO A 275 4.52 18.10 18.76
CA PRO A 275 5.48 19.18 18.54
C PRO A 275 5.75 19.37 17.04
N PRO A 276 5.83 20.61 16.54
CA PRO A 276 6.04 20.85 15.11
C PRO A 276 7.33 20.20 14.59
N VAL A 277 7.27 19.69 13.36
CA VAL A 277 8.43 19.15 12.63
C VAL A 277 8.87 20.13 11.55
N ARG A 278 10.14 20.07 11.13
CA ARG A 278 10.70 21.01 10.14
C ARG A 278 10.96 20.33 8.81
N LEU A 279 10.53 20.95 7.72
CA LEU A 279 10.73 20.42 6.37
C LEU A 279 12.19 20.51 5.91
N PRO A 280 12.66 19.56 5.07
CA PRO A 280 12.01 18.31 4.71
C PRO A 280 12.08 17.27 5.85
N VAL A 281 11.07 16.41 5.97
CA VAL A 281 11.01 15.33 6.98
C VAL A 281 11.18 13.99 6.28
N SER A 282 12.22 13.23 6.64
CA SER A 282 12.44 11.88 6.14
C SER A 282 11.51 10.85 6.81
N PRO A 283 11.28 9.66 6.21
CA PRO A 283 10.49 8.60 6.83
C PRO A 283 11.02 8.18 8.20
N GLU A 284 12.34 8.11 8.38
CA GLU A 284 12.97 7.73 9.65
C GLU A 284 12.78 8.81 10.72
N ASP A 285 12.94 10.09 10.35
CA ASP A 285 12.70 11.21 11.26
C ASP A 285 11.23 11.27 11.71
N TRP A 286 10.31 11.04 10.78
CA TRP A 286 8.88 10.96 11.09
C TRP A 286 8.56 9.80 12.02
N LYS A 287 9.05 8.59 11.71
CA LYS A 287 8.82 7.40 12.54
C LYS A 287 9.32 7.60 13.97
N ASN A 288 10.55 8.10 14.13
CA ASN A 288 11.12 8.43 15.44
C ASN A 288 10.32 9.51 16.18
N HIS A 289 9.79 10.50 15.44
CA HIS A 289 8.95 11.53 16.01
C HIS A 289 7.61 10.98 16.51
N PHE A 290 6.91 10.22 15.65
CA PHE A 290 5.62 9.59 15.96
C PHE A 290 5.72 8.64 17.15
N ASP A 291 6.76 7.81 17.18
CA ASP A 291 7.00 6.85 18.25
C ASP A 291 7.14 7.54 19.61
N ARG A 292 8.09 8.48 19.70
CA ARG A 292 8.42 9.16 20.96
C ARG A 292 7.34 10.13 21.44
N ARG A 293 6.60 10.75 20.52
CA ARG A 293 5.65 11.85 20.86
C ARG A 293 4.21 11.40 20.93
N PHE A 294 3.86 10.30 20.27
CA PHE A 294 2.50 9.76 20.24
C PHE A 294 2.45 8.32 20.72
N ARG A 295 3.06 7.37 19.98
CA ARG A 295 2.86 5.92 20.19
C ARG A 295 3.26 5.45 21.59
N GLU A 296 4.40 5.87 22.13
CA GLU A 296 4.92 5.39 23.42
C GLU A 296 4.14 5.89 24.65
N ARG A 297 3.12 6.74 24.48
CA ARG A 297 2.34 7.30 25.60
C ARG A 297 1.27 6.31 26.07
N GLU A 298 1.14 6.13 27.38
CA GLU A 298 0.20 5.17 27.99
C GLU A 298 -1.26 5.44 27.60
N ASP A 299 -1.70 6.71 27.65
CA ASP A 299 -3.05 7.12 27.26
C ASP A 299 -3.35 6.89 25.77
N VAL A 300 -2.32 6.92 24.92
CA VAL A 300 -2.44 6.64 23.47
C VAL A 300 -2.56 5.15 23.22
N GLN A 301 -1.78 4.32 23.92
CA GLN A 301 -1.88 2.85 23.83
C GLN A 301 -3.28 2.36 24.26
N GLU A 302 -3.86 2.96 25.30
CA GLU A 302 -5.23 2.65 25.74
C GLU A 302 -6.29 3.05 24.70
N ALA A 303 -6.16 4.25 24.10
CA ALA A 303 -7.10 4.73 23.09
C ALA A 303 -7.00 3.96 21.76
N TYR A 304 -5.81 3.52 21.37
CA TYR A 304 -5.56 2.76 20.14
C TYR A 304 -6.37 1.47 20.08
N ASP A 305 -6.49 0.75 21.19
CA ASP A 305 -7.20 -0.53 21.25
C ASP A 305 -8.69 -0.38 20.94
N TRP A 306 -9.27 0.79 21.20
CA TRP A 306 -10.67 1.13 20.93
C TRP A 306 -10.87 1.84 19.58
N ALA A 307 -9.80 2.43 19.05
CA ALA A 307 -9.85 3.16 17.80
C ALA A 307 -10.06 2.23 16.60
N ASN A 308 -10.99 2.65 15.73
CA ASN A 308 -11.19 2.07 14.40
C ASN A 308 -10.55 2.93 13.29
N VAL A 309 -10.32 4.21 13.58
CA VAL A 309 -9.75 5.17 12.62
C VAL A 309 -8.71 6.03 13.32
N CYS A 310 -7.57 6.22 12.67
CA CYS A 310 -6.60 7.24 13.01
C CYS A 310 -6.56 8.29 11.89
N VAL A 311 -6.61 9.56 12.25
CA VAL A 311 -6.48 10.69 11.32
C VAL A 311 -5.27 11.51 11.74
N MET A 312 -4.33 11.69 10.82
CA MET A 312 -3.16 12.56 10.99
C MET A 312 -3.29 13.76 10.07
N GLU A 313 -3.27 14.94 10.65
CA GLU A 313 -3.36 16.21 9.95
C GLU A 313 -1.99 16.90 10.01
N PHE A 314 -1.47 17.29 8.86
CA PHE A 314 -0.22 18.02 8.69
C PHE A 314 -0.55 19.39 8.12
N GLY A 315 -0.37 20.46 8.91
CA GLY A 315 -0.64 21.83 8.50
C GLY A 315 0.63 22.64 8.37
N VAL A 316 0.81 23.35 7.24
CA VAL A 316 1.99 24.20 6.99
C VAL A 316 1.57 25.65 6.73
N GLY A 317 0.67 26.15 7.57
CA GLY A 317 0.11 27.50 7.45
C GLY A 317 -0.43 27.76 6.04
N GLU A 318 0.10 28.79 5.38
CA GLU A 318 -0.28 29.20 4.02
C GLU A 318 0.12 28.20 2.91
N LEU A 319 0.97 27.21 3.19
CA LEU A 319 1.41 26.22 2.18
C LEU A 319 0.44 25.03 2.05
N GLY A 320 -0.63 25.02 2.82
CA GLY A 320 -1.69 24.02 2.77
C GLY A 320 -1.69 23.07 3.97
N SER A 321 -2.65 22.14 3.94
CA SER A 321 -2.78 21.06 4.91
C SER A 321 -3.01 19.74 4.20
N PHE A 322 -2.49 18.67 4.79
CA PHE A 322 -2.62 17.31 4.27
C PHE A 322 -3.16 16.40 5.37
N THR A 323 -4.14 15.56 5.04
CA THR A 323 -4.76 14.65 6.01
C THR A 323 -4.59 13.21 5.55
N LEU A 324 -3.94 12.40 6.39
CA LEU A 324 -3.85 10.95 6.24
C LEU A 324 -4.87 10.28 7.14
N ARG A 325 -5.76 9.49 6.53
CA ARG A 325 -6.74 8.67 7.25
C ARG A 325 -6.35 7.20 7.15
N CYS A 326 -6.07 6.59 8.29
CA CYS A 326 -5.77 5.17 8.44
C CYS A 326 -6.97 4.47 9.08
N GLU A 327 -7.56 3.51 8.38
CA GLU A 327 -8.65 2.70 8.92
C GLU A 327 -8.15 1.32 9.34
N ARG A 328 -8.76 0.77 10.38
CA ARG A 328 -8.52 -0.61 10.79
C ARG A 328 -9.10 -1.58 9.75
N PRO A 329 -8.40 -2.67 9.37
CA PRO A 329 -8.95 -3.73 8.56
C PRO A 329 -10.21 -4.28 9.19
N PHE A 330 -11.19 -4.60 8.36
CA PHE A 330 -12.42 -5.21 8.84
C PHE A 330 -12.13 -6.59 9.44
N THR A 331 -12.57 -6.78 10.69
CA THR A 331 -12.59 -8.07 11.37
C THR A 331 -14.01 -8.29 11.92
N PRO A 332 -14.67 -9.43 11.62
CA PRO A 332 -16.07 -9.63 12.02
C PRO A 332 -16.29 -9.58 13.53
N ILE A 333 -15.34 -10.11 14.31
CA ILE A 333 -15.33 -10.02 15.76
C ILE A 333 -13.94 -9.61 16.25
N ARG A 334 -13.89 -8.72 17.25
CA ARG A 334 -12.63 -8.16 17.75
C ARG A 334 -12.70 -7.85 19.24
N TRP A 335 -11.64 -8.20 19.94
CA TRP A 335 -11.44 -7.78 21.33
C TRP A 335 -10.69 -6.46 21.41
N ALA A 336 -11.14 -5.57 22.30
CA ALA A 336 -10.38 -4.43 22.80
C ALA A 336 -10.16 -4.57 24.29
N LEU A 337 -8.97 -4.17 24.75
CA LEU A 337 -8.62 -4.16 26.17
C LEU A 337 -8.31 -2.72 26.58
N ARG A 338 -8.95 -2.22 27.63
CA ARG A 338 -8.64 -0.93 28.25
C ARG A 338 -8.13 -1.16 29.66
N ARG A 339 -7.20 -0.32 30.11
CA ARG A 339 -6.83 -0.25 31.51
C ARG A 339 -7.65 0.84 32.19
N GLU A 340 -8.29 0.51 33.31
CA GLU A 340 -9.00 1.47 34.15
C GLU A 340 -8.34 1.50 35.53
N GLY A 341 -7.35 2.40 35.67
CA GLY A 341 -6.52 2.48 36.86
C GLY A 341 -5.69 1.22 37.07
N LYS A 342 -6.14 0.33 37.96
CA LYS A 342 -5.46 -0.94 38.25
C LYS A 342 -6.10 -2.15 37.57
N GLU A 343 -7.34 -2.03 37.12
CA GLU A 343 -8.07 -3.14 36.52
C GLU A 343 -8.00 -3.07 34.99
N TYR A 344 -8.25 -4.20 34.35
CA TYR A 344 -8.43 -4.26 32.90
C TYR A 344 -9.91 -4.49 32.58
N VAL A 345 -10.38 -3.86 31.52
CA VAL A 345 -11.73 -4.03 30.99
C VAL A 345 -11.62 -4.53 29.55
N ALA A 346 -12.21 -5.68 29.28
CA ALA A 346 -12.30 -6.26 27.94
C ALA A 346 -13.66 -5.97 27.32
N ARG A 347 -13.68 -5.54 26.06
CA ARG A 347 -14.88 -5.31 25.27
C ARG A 347 -14.81 -6.10 23.97
N LEU A 348 -15.89 -6.81 23.65
CA LEU A 348 -16.05 -7.48 22.36
C LEU A 348 -16.82 -6.56 21.40
N PHE A 349 -16.21 -6.28 20.26
CA PHE A 349 -16.88 -5.68 19.11
C PHE A 349 -17.33 -6.81 18.18
N ASP A 350 -18.62 -6.86 17.87
CA ASP A 350 -19.21 -7.78 16.91
C ASP A 350 -19.80 -6.96 15.76
N ASP A 351 -19.07 -6.94 14.65
CA ASP A 351 -19.42 -6.28 13.40
C ASP A 351 -19.84 -7.32 12.33
N SER A 352 -20.10 -8.57 12.74
CA SER A 352 -20.35 -9.68 11.82
C SER A 352 -21.72 -9.59 11.13
N GLY A 353 -22.63 -8.79 11.67
CA GLY A 353 -24.00 -8.63 11.15
C GLY A 353 -24.90 -9.87 11.34
N HIS A 354 -24.40 -10.91 12.02
CA HIS A 354 -25.17 -12.11 12.31
C HIS A 354 -26.14 -11.87 13.49
N THR A 355 -27.30 -12.52 13.44
CA THR A 355 -28.28 -12.49 14.55
C THR A 355 -27.93 -13.44 15.69
N GLY A 356 -26.99 -14.36 15.48
CA GLY A 356 -26.51 -15.29 16.52
C GLY A 356 -25.52 -14.59 17.45
N GLN A 357 -25.78 -14.66 18.76
CA GLN A 357 -24.86 -14.08 19.75
C GLN A 357 -23.55 -14.89 19.83
N PRO A 358 -22.38 -14.23 19.91
CA PRO A 358 -21.10 -14.92 20.06
C PRO A 358 -21.00 -15.59 21.42
N THR A 359 -20.45 -16.81 21.47
CA THR A 359 -20.10 -17.45 22.75
C THR A 359 -18.79 -16.88 23.26
N ILE A 360 -18.78 -16.43 24.51
CA ILE A 360 -17.58 -15.92 25.17
C ILE A 360 -17.13 -16.93 26.22
N SER A 361 -15.84 -17.24 26.20
CA SER A 361 -15.19 -18.10 27.19
C SER A 361 -13.86 -17.53 27.64
N ARG A 362 -13.39 -17.99 28.79
CA ARG A 362 -12.14 -17.57 29.40
C ARG A 362 -11.31 -18.78 29.78
N ALA A 363 -10.04 -18.76 29.41
CA ALA A 363 -9.01 -19.68 29.89
C ALA A 363 -8.04 -18.92 30.79
N THR A 364 -7.74 -19.47 31.96
CA THR A 364 -6.70 -18.91 32.84
C THR A 364 -5.32 -19.32 32.36
N PHE A 365 -4.28 -18.62 32.80
CA PHE A 365 -2.92 -19.05 32.53
C PHE A 365 -2.65 -20.40 33.20
N GLU A 366 -3.17 -20.63 34.42
CA GLU A 366 -3.00 -21.84 35.23
C GLU A 366 -3.70 -23.06 34.64
N SER A 367 -4.76 -22.88 33.87
CA SER A 367 -5.50 -23.97 33.24
C SER A 367 -5.82 -23.62 31.79
N PRO A 368 -4.81 -23.61 30.89
CA PRO A 368 -4.95 -23.07 29.54
C PRO A 368 -5.86 -23.91 28.63
N CYS A 369 -6.10 -25.18 28.99
CA CYS A 369 -7.01 -26.08 28.27
C CYS A 369 -8.45 -26.11 28.85
N ASN A 370 -8.71 -25.35 29.92
CA ASN A 370 -10.00 -25.32 30.60
C ASN A 370 -10.70 -23.99 30.36
N GLU A 371 -11.58 -23.97 29.35
CA GLU A 371 -12.40 -22.82 29.03
C GLU A 371 -13.64 -22.78 29.93
N GLN A 372 -13.88 -21.62 30.54
CA GLN A 372 -15.07 -21.34 31.34
C GLN A 372 -15.91 -20.30 30.60
N GLU A 373 -17.20 -20.58 30.40
CA GLU A 373 -18.11 -19.62 29.77
C GLU A 373 -18.23 -18.35 30.62
N VAL A 374 -18.24 -17.20 29.94
CA VAL A 374 -18.41 -15.88 30.56
C VAL A 374 -19.66 -15.25 29.95
N PRO A 375 -20.56 -14.67 30.77
CA PRO A 375 -21.75 -14.01 30.26
C PRO A 375 -21.37 -12.80 29.39
N ILE A 376 -22.09 -12.65 28.28
CA ILE A 376 -21.92 -11.52 27.37
C ILE A 376 -22.35 -10.23 28.07
N LYS A 377 -21.43 -9.27 28.15
CA LYS A 377 -21.63 -7.91 28.67
C LYS A 377 -20.94 -6.93 27.72
N GLU A 378 -21.39 -5.68 27.70
CA GLU A 378 -20.71 -4.62 26.93
C GLU A 378 -19.26 -4.44 27.38
N GLU A 379 -19.03 -4.48 28.69
CA GLU A 379 -17.71 -4.39 29.31
C GLU A 379 -17.52 -5.53 30.32
N ILE A 380 -16.42 -6.27 30.18
CA ILE A 380 -16.05 -7.41 31.04
C ILE A 380 -14.84 -7.00 31.88
N HIS A 381 -15.05 -6.84 33.18
CA HIS A 381 -13.96 -6.62 34.13
C HIS A 381 -13.07 -7.87 34.20
N VAL A 382 -11.79 -7.69 33.94
CA VAL A 382 -10.78 -8.73 33.98
C VAL A 382 -10.29 -8.90 35.41
N PRO A 383 -10.33 -10.12 35.97
CA PRO A 383 -9.76 -10.38 37.29
C PRO A 383 -8.24 -10.16 37.33
N ASP A 384 -7.69 -9.84 38.51
CA ASP A 384 -6.27 -9.52 38.71
C ASP A 384 -5.28 -10.57 38.16
N HIS A 385 -5.67 -11.84 38.10
CA HIS A 385 -4.83 -12.91 37.56
C HIS A 385 -4.78 -12.93 36.01
N GLY A 386 -5.56 -12.09 35.34
CA GLY A 386 -5.59 -11.99 33.88
C GLY A 386 -6.14 -13.26 33.21
N GLY A 387 -5.69 -13.55 32.01
CA GLY A 387 -6.02 -14.76 31.25
C GLY A 387 -6.42 -14.48 29.81
N MET A 388 -6.77 -15.52 29.07
CA MET A 388 -7.23 -15.41 27.69
C MET A 388 -8.75 -15.37 27.61
N TYR A 389 -9.28 -14.42 26.87
CA TYR A 389 -10.69 -14.33 26.51
C TYR A 389 -10.86 -14.72 25.06
N ILE A 390 -11.83 -15.59 24.79
CA ILE A 390 -12.10 -16.16 23.48
C ILE A 390 -13.56 -15.86 23.14
N ALA A 391 -13.79 -15.27 21.97
CA ALA A 391 -15.11 -15.12 21.38
C ALA A 391 -15.20 -16.02 20.15
N ARG A 392 -16.28 -16.79 20.04
CA ARG A 392 -16.56 -17.64 18.88
C ARG A 392 -17.94 -17.33 18.30
N THR A 393 -18.01 -17.17 16.99
CA THR A 393 -19.24 -17.17 16.19
C THR A 393 -19.32 -18.47 15.38
N GLN A 394 -20.26 -18.58 14.44
CA GLN A 394 -20.35 -19.75 13.55
C GLN A 394 -19.13 -19.87 12.61
N SER A 395 -18.50 -18.75 12.25
CA SER A 395 -17.43 -18.67 11.26
C SER A 395 -16.10 -18.20 11.83
N ASP A 396 -16.13 -17.38 12.89
CA ASP A 396 -14.97 -16.61 13.32
C ASP A 396 -14.61 -16.91 14.78
N THR A 397 -13.31 -16.80 15.08
CA THR A 397 -12.78 -16.88 16.45
C THR A 397 -11.81 -15.74 16.68
N ALA A 398 -12.03 -14.98 17.75
CA ALA A 398 -11.14 -13.92 18.19
C ALA A 398 -10.72 -14.16 19.64
N ALA A 399 -9.43 -14.02 19.93
CA ALA A 399 -8.89 -14.17 21.28
C ALA A 399 -8.01 -12.98 21.67
N VAL A 400 -8.01 -12.63 22.97
CA VAL A 400 -7.14 -11.61 23.55
C VAL A 400 -6.56 -12.11 24.87
N ILE A 401 -5.30 -11.78 25.14
CA ILE A 401 -4.63 -12.09 26.41
C ILE A 401 -4.64 -10.86 27.28
N ALA A 402 -5.41 -10.91 28.38
CA ALA A 402 -5.37 -9.88 29.38
C ALA A 402 -4.22 -10.16 30.37
N PRO A 403 -3.30 -9.21 30.58
CA PRO A 403 -2.15 -9.41 31.44
C PRO A 403 -2.57 -9.49 32.92
N PRO A 404 -1.79 -10.19 33.77
CA PRO A 404 -2.01 -10.17 35.20
C PRO A 404 -1.62 -8.81 35.79
N VAL A 405 -2.34 -8.38 36.82
CA VAL A 405 -2.06 -7.19 37.62
C VAL A 405 -1.23 -7.62 38.83
N LEU A 406 0.04 -7.22 38.85
CA LEU A 406 0.94 -7.53 39.97
C LEU A 406 0.86 -6.43 41.05
N PRO A 407 0.71 -6.79 42.34
CA PRO A 407 0.76 -5.82 43.44
C PRO A 407 2.10 -5.06 43.47
N ARG A 408 2.07 -3.75 43.78
CA ARG A 408 3.30 -2.96 43.95
C ARG A 408 4.17 -3.56 45.06
N GLY A 409 5.44 -3.83 44.76
CA GLY A 409 6.39 -4.45 45.69
C GLY A 409 6.44 -5.99 45.60
N SER A 410 5.71 -6.61 44.67
CA SER A 410 5.89 -8.02 44.35
C SER A 410 7.30 -8.25 43.79
N GLY A 411 8.10 -9.07 44.47
CA GLY A 411 9.43 -9.46 43.99
C GLY A 411 9.36 -10.33 42.72
N PHE A 412 10.51 -10.68 42.16
CA PHE A 412 10.62 -11.51 40.95
C PHE A 412 9.87 -12.85 41.04
N ALA A 413 9.61 -13.38 42.25
CA ALA A 413 8.80 -14.58 42.45
C ALA A 413 7.36 -14.45 41.91
N ALA A 414 6.76 -13.25 41.90
CA ALA A 414 5.42 -13.05 41.34
C ALA A 414 5.38 -13.15 39.80
N LEU A 415 6.54 -13.10 39.15
CA LEU A 415 6.68 -13.40 37.72
C LEU A 415 6.69 -14.91 37.46
N SER A 416 7.03 -15.73 38.45
CA SER A 416 6.96 -17.18 38.30
C SER A 416 5.51 -17.64 38.28
N PHE A 417 5.17 -18.51 37.34
CA PHE A 417 3.89 -19.21 37.29
C PHE A 417 4.07 -20.50 36.51
N ASN A 418 3.25 -21.50 36.85
CA ASN A 418 3.31 -22.83 36.25
C ASN A 418 1.95 -23.20 35.68
N PRO A 419 1.76 -23.21 34.35
CA PRO A 419 0.54 -23.72 33.73
C PRO A 419 0.37 -25.21 34.05
N GLU A 420 -0.82 -25.62 34.46
CA GLU A 420 -1.15 -27.03 34.69
C GLU A 420 -2.12 -27.53 33.63
N ILE A 421 -1.67 -28.51 32.84
CA ILE A 421 -2.54 -29.22 31.90
C ILE A 421 -2.98 -30.53 32.54
N LYS A 422 -4.31 -30.74 32.62
CA LYS A 422 -4.86 -32.04 33.01
C LYS A 422 -4.37 -33.09 32.01
N ARG A 423 -3.64 -34.09 32.51
CA ARG A 423 -3.05 -35.15 31.67
C ARG A 423 -4.11 -35.82 30.80
N LEU A 424 -4.01 -35.58 29.50
CA LEU A 424 -4.90 -36.20 28.52
C LEU A 424 -4.46 -37.64 28.24
N ARG A 425 -5.40 -38.51 27.88
CA ARG A 425 -5.06 -39.87 27.43
C ARG A 425 -4.37 -39.80 26.07
N ARG A 426 -3.36 -40.64 25.83
CA ARG A 426 -2.68 -40.76 24.53
C ARG A 426 -3.69 -41.17 23.45
N SER A 427 -4.00 -40.24 22.55
CA SER A 427 -4.85 -40.47 21.38
C SER A 427 -4.61 -39.37 20.35
N THR A 428 -4.97 -39.62 19.08
CA THR A 428 -4.92 -38.61 18.01
C THR A 428 -5.81 -37.42 18.35
N ASP A 429 -7.00 -37.66 18.90
CA ASP A 429 -7.95 -36.61 19.24
C ASP A 429 -7.43 -35.70 20.36
N SER A 430 -6.74 -36.28 21.36
CA SER A 430 -6.06 -35.49 22.39
C SER A 430 -4.96 -34.60 21.80
N ALA A 431 -4.16 -35.13 20.88
CA ALA A 431 -3.09 -34.37 20.23
C ALA A 431 -3.66 -33.24 19.35
N MET A 432 -4.70 -33.53 18.57
CA MET A 432 -5.43 -32.51 17.78
C MET A 432 -5.97 -31.39 18.68
N ARG A 433 -6.59 -31.74 19.81
CA ARG A 433 -7.08 -30.75 20.77
C ARG A 433 -5.98 -29.85 21.33
N VAL A 434 -4.81 -30.41 21.63
CA VAL A 434 -3.66 -29.61 22.10
C VAL A 434 -3.15 -28.66 21.00
N ILE A 435 -3.12 -29.12 19.74
CA ILE A 435 -2.74 -28.30 18.58
C ILE A 435 -3.73 -27.15 18.37
N GLU A 436 -5.03 -27.44 18.41
CA GLU A 436 -6.09 -26.43 18.30
C GLU A 436 -5.96 -25.36 19.39
N ILE A 437 -5.81 -25.78 20.66
CA ILE A 437 -5.63 -24.86 21.80
C ILE A 437 -4.34 -24.03 21.63
N SER A 438 -3.25 -24.65 21.17
CA SER A 438 -2.00 -23.95 20.85
C SER A 438 -2.21 -22.90 19.76
N GLY A 439 -3.02 -23.22 18.74
CA GLY A 439 -3.42 -22.29 17.70
C GLY A 439 -4.16 -21.07 18.23
N ILE A 440 -5.12 -21.26 19.14
CA ILE A 440 -5.86 -20.16 19.77
C ILE A 440 -4.94 -19.29 20.61
N TRP A 441 -4.10 -19.89 21.46
CA TRP A 441 -3.16 -19.16 22.30
C TRP A 441 -2.14 -18.38 21.49
N SER A 442 -1.58 -18.96 20.43
CA SER A 442 -0.59 -18.30 19.56
C SER A 442 -1.19 -17.09 18.83
N ARG A 443 -2.40 -17.22 18.29
CA ARG A 443 -3.10 -16.14 17.56
C ARG A 443 -3.78 -15.12 18.46
N ALA A 444 -3.81 -15.34 19.77
CA ALA A 444 -4.47 -14.44 20.68
C ALA A 444 -3.76 -13.08 20.69
N ARG A 445 -4.54 -12.01 20.55
CA ARG A 445 -4.03 -10.64 20.54
C ARG A 445 -3.35 -10.34 21.87
N LEU A 446 -2.12 -9.82 21.79
CA LEU A 446 -1.40 -9.29 22.93
C LEU A 446 -1.63 -7.77 23.02
N PRO A 447 -2.04 -7.23 24.18
CA PRO A 447 -1.84 -5.82 24.45
C PRO A 447 -0.33 -5.56 24.55
N GLY A 448 0.12 -4.32 24.37
CA GLY A 448 1.55 -3.91 24.45
C GLY A 448 2.23 -4.09 25.82
N ASN A 449 1.84 -5.10 26.59
CA ASN A 449 2.31 -5.45 27.92
C ASN A 449 3.19 -6.71 27.86
N LEU A 450 4.44 -6.58 28.30
CA LEU A 450 5.42 -7.66 28.35
C LEU A 450 4.96 -8.89 29.15
N LEU A 451 4.18 -8.71 30.22
CA LEU A 451 3.69 -9.82 31.04
C LEU A 451 2.73 -10.72 30.26
N ALA A 452 1.90 -10.16 29.38
CA ALA A 452 1.01 -10.97 28.53
C ALA A 452 1.83 -11.89 27.61
N ALA A 453 2.87 -11.34 26.96
CA ALA A 453 3.75 -12.09 26.08
C ALA A 453 4.53 -13.18 26.82
N LEU A 454 5.11 -12.87 27.99
CA LEU A 454 5.83 -13.85 28.81
C LEU A 454 4.91 -15.00 29.28
N ARG A 455 3.68 -14.69 29.67
CA ARG A 455 2.69 -15.68 30.10
C ARG A 455 2.23 -16.56 28.94
N GLN A 456 1.94 -15.96 27.78
CA GLN A 456 1.61 -16.68 26.55
C GLN A 456 2.72 -17.66 26.17
N GLN A 457 3.96 -17.20 26.12
CA GLN A 457 5.12 -18.04 25.79
C GLN A 457 5.21 -19.23 26.75
N LYS A 458 5.03 -19.00 28.06
CA LYS A 458 5.08 -20.10 29.04
C LYS A 458 3.95 -21.12 28.86
N VAL A 459 2.75 -20.66 28.53
CA VAL A 459 1.61 -21.55 28.21
C VAL A 459 1.91 -22.37 26.96
N MET A 460 2.45 -21.74 25.91
CA MET A 460 2.82 -22.42 24.66
C MET A 460 3.90 -23.48 24.86
N GLU A 461 4.91 -23.22 25.72
CA GLU A 461 5.92 -24.22 26.10
C GLU A 461 5.29 -25.47 26.75
N VAL A 462 4.33 -25.28 27.66
CA VAL A 462 3.68 -26.40 28.36
C VAL A 462 2.72 -27.15 27.44
N LEU A 463 2.03 -26.47 26.52
CA LEU A 463 1.21 -27.10 25.48
C LEU A 463 2.07 -27.94 24.53
N ALA A 464 3.23 -27.42 24.11
CA ALA A 464 4.18 -28.18 23.30
C ALA A 464 4.69 -29.42 24.06
N ALA A 465 5.07 -29.28 25.33
CA ALA A 465 5.50 -30.41 26.16
C ALA A 465 4.40 -31.48 26.31
N GLU A 466 3.14 -31.08 26.47
CA GLU A 466 2.01 -32.03 26.52
C GLU A 466 1.81 -32.75 25.17
N LEU A 467 1.95 -32.05 24.04
CA LEU A 467 1.90 -32.69 22.72
C LEU A 467 3.00 -33.76 22.58
N PHE A 468 4.23 -33.45 23.00
CA PHE A 468 5.32 -34.41 23.01
C PHE A 468 5.07 -35.58 23.96
N ARG A 469 4.53 -35.33 25.14
CA ARG A 469 4.14 -36.40 26.07
C ARG A 469 3.10 -37.33 25.44
N LEU A 470 2.09 -36.79 24.75
CA LEU A 470 1.06 -37.58 24.08
C LEU A 470 1.63 -38.47 22.97
N VAL A 471 2.50 -37.93 22.11
CA VAL A 471 3.02 -38.67 20.94
C VAL A 471 4.22 -39.55 21.30
N CYS A 472 5.20 -38.99 22.01
CA CYS A 472 6.50 -39.57 22.31
C CYS A 472 6.55 -40.33 23.64
N GLY A 473 5.61 -40.10 24.56
CA GLY A 473 5.53 -40.75 25.86
C GLY A 473 6.55 -40.25 26.89
N GLU A 474 6.38 -40.74 28.11
CA GLU A 474 6.95 -40.16 29.33
C GLU A 474 8.47 -40.26 29.41
N ASN A 475 9.08 -41.28 28.80
CA ASN A 475 10.54 -41.42 28.77
C ASN A 475 11.21 -40.24 28.07
N TRP A 476 10.59 -39.74 26.99
CA TRP A 476 11.08 -38.55 26.30
C TRP A 476 10.89 -37.31 27.15
N THR A 477 9.69 -37.15 27.75
CA THR A 477 9.38 -36.01 28.62
C THR A 477 10.36 -35.88 29.78
N ILE A 478 10.69 -36.97 30.47
CA ILE A 478 11.67 -36.97 31.57
C ILE A 478 13.06 -36.57 31.07
N ALA A 479 13.48 -37.07 29.90
CA ALA A 479 14.78 -36.73 29.34
C ALA A 479 14.87 -35.25 28.96
N GLU A 480 13.81 -34.70 28.35
CA GLU A 480 13.73 -33.28 27.97
C GLU A 480 13.73 -32.37 29.21
N GLU A 481 12.97 -32.70 30.24
CA GLU A 481 12.95 -31.97 31.52
C GLU A 481 14.35 -31.94 32.18
N GLN A 482 15.08 -33.06 32.17
CA GLN A 482 16.45 -33.13 32.68
C GLN A 482 17.41 -32.25 31.87
N THR A 483 17.21 -32.18 30.55
CA THR A 483 18.01 -31.33 29.67
C THR A 483 17.75 -29.86 29.92
N ASP A 484 16.49 -29.45 30.12
CA ASP A 484 16.14 -28.08 30.46
C ASP A 484 16.69 -27.66 31.84
N LEU A 485 16.61 -28.53 32.85
CA LEU A 485 17.17 -28.28 34.19
C LEU A 485 18.70 -28.12 34.18
N SER A 486 19.37 -28.77 33.25
CA SER A 486 20.84 -28.70 33.09
C SER A 486 21.29 -27.47 32.28
N GLY A 487 20.36 -26.59 31.89
CA GLY A 487 20.66 -25.43 31.04
C GLY A 487 21.07 -25.81 29.62
N ARG A 488 20.69 -27.01 29.15
CA ARG A 488 20.99 -27.55 27.81
C ARG A 488 22.48 -27.59 27.47
N ASP A 489 23.31 -27.99 28.45
CA ASP A 489 24.73 -28.22 28.20
C ASP A 489 24.97 -29.37 27.20
N SER A 490 26.18 -29.46 26.65
CA SER A 490 26.52 -30.45 25.62
C SER A 490 26.27 -31.89 26.08
N ARG A 491 26.48 -32.19 27.37
CA ARG A 491 26.26 -33.52 27.94
C ARG A 491 24.77 -33.86 28.04
N ALA A 492 23.94 -32.89 28.41
CA ALA A 492 22.49 -33.07 28.44
C ALA A 492 21.92 -33.26 27.03
N LEU A 493 22.46 -32.57 26.01
CA LEU A 493 22.08 -32.79 24.62
C LEU A 493 22.52 -34.18 24.12
N GLU A 494 23.70 -34.67 24.50
CA GLU A 494 24.13 -36.06 24.21
C GLU A 494 23.28 -37.12 24.92
N ALA A 495 22.75 -36.82 26.11
CA ALA A 495 21.81 -37.70 26.79
C ALA A 495 20.44 -37.71 26.08
N LEU A 496 19.96 -36.53 25.67
CA LEU A 496 18.70 -36.39 24.94
C LEU A 496 18.74 -37.05 23.56
N SER A 497 19.87 -36.96 22.84
CA SER A 497 20.04 -37.59 21.52
C SER A 497 19.89 -39.12 21.60
N ARG A 498 20.35 -39.73 22.71
CA ARG A 498 20.19 -41.17 22.98
C ARG A 498 18.75 -41.54 23.37
N ALA A 499 17.95 -40.59 23.84
CA ALA A 499 16.55 -40.82 24.18
C ALA A 499 15.61 -40.87 22.95
N ILE A 500 16.11 -40.54 21.75
CA ILE A 500 15.34 -40.60 20.51
C ILE A 500 14.81 -42.02 20.25
N SER A 501 15.69 -43.02 20.29
CA SER A 501 15.31 -44.42 20.11
C SER A 501 16.30 -45.37 20.77
N SER A 502 15.81 -46.49 21.28
CA SER A 502 16.63 -47.62 21.74
C SER A 502 17.05 -48.55 20.60
N ASN A 503 16.47 -48.40 19.40
CA ASN A 503 16.85 -49.16 18.22
C ASN A 503 18.19 -48.62 17.68
N PRO A 504 19.25 -49.45 17.55
CA PRO A 504 20.57 -48.98 17.09
C PRO A 504 20.57 -48.25 15.75
N VAL A 505 19.70 -48.64 14.81
CA VAL A 505 19.62 -48.00 13.48
C VAL A 505 19.07 -46.57 13.58
N GLU A 506 17.99 -46.41 14.35
CA GLU A 506 17.33 -45.13 14.60
C GLU A 506 18.15 -44.23 15.53
N ALA A 507 18.83 -44.81 16.52
CA ALA A 507 19.68 -44.08 17.48
C ALA A 507 20.81 -43.31 16.78
N GLY A 508 21.28 -43.80 15.62
CA GLY A 508 22.24 -43.10 14.78
C GLY A 508 21.78 -41.70 14.34
N ALA A 509 20.46 -41.47 14.26
CA ALA A 509 19.90 -40.16 13.91
C ALA A 509 20.25 -39.10 14.95
N GLY A 510 20.23 -39.43 16.25
CA GLY A 510 20.58 -38.50 17.31
C GLY A 510 22.02 -38.01 17.21
N THR A 511 22.95 -38.93 16.95
CA THR A 511 24.36 -38.61 16.73
C THR A 511 24.57 -37.75 15.49
N ALA A 512 23.88 -38.07 14.39
CA ALA A 512 23.95 -37.29 13.16
C ALA A 512 23.41 -35.87 13.36
N LEU A 513 22.24 -35.73 13.99
CA LEU A 513 21.63 -34.43 14.30
C LEU A 513 22.50 -33.59 15.24
N LEU A 514 23.11 -34.19 16.26
CA LEU A 514 23.98 -33.47 17.18
C LEU A 514 25.23 -32.94 16.47
N ARG A 515 25.82 -33.76 15.59
CA ARG A 515 26.97 -33.36 14.76
C ARG A 515 26.59 -32.24 13.78
N ASP A 516 25.42 -32.36 13.14
CA ASP A 516 25.00 -31.48 12.05
C ASP A 516 24.30 -30.20 12.56
N ALA A 517 24.02 -30.08 13.86
CA ALA A 517 23.27 -28.96 14.47
C ALA A 517 23.84 -27.58 14.10
N GLY A 518 25.17 -27.42 14.13
CA GLY A 518 25.84 -26.18 13.76
C GLY A 518 25.78 -25.85 12.26
N THR A 519 25.65 -26.86 11.40
CA THR A 519 25.42 -26.64 9.96
C THR A 519 23.95 -26.32 9.70
N MET A 520 23.03 -27.03 10.36
CA MET A 520 21.60 -26.80 10.25
C MET A 520 21.19 -25.39 10.73
N SER A 521 21.87 -24.81 11.72
CA SER A 521 21.60 -23.44 12.16
C SER A 521 21.90 -22.37 11.10
N LEU A 522 22.73 -22.69 10.10
CA LEU A 522 23.05 -21.79 8.98
C LEU A 522 22.07 -21.92 7.80
N TYR A 523 21.28 -23.00 7.77
CA TYR A 523 20.30 -23.24 6.71
C TYR A 523 19.01 -22.45 6.92
N ASP A 524 18.34 -22.15 5.81
CA ASP A 524 16.93 -21.73 5.82
C ASP A 524 16.01 -22.90 6.19
N CYS A 525 14.72 -22.61 6.37
CA CYS A 525 13.76 -23.60 6.85
C CYS A 525 13.60 -24.79 5.86
N SER A 526 13.57 -24.52 4.56
CA SER A 526 13.41 -25.54 3.52
C SER A 526 14.58 -26.52 3.48
N HIS A 527 15.82 -26.00 3.52
CA HIS A 527 17.02 -26.84 3.54
C HIS A 527 17.13 -27.66 4.85
N ARG A 528 16.65 -27.14 5.99
CA ARG A 528 16.55 -27.94 7.23
C ARG A 528 15.59 -29.12 7.07
N VAL A 529 14.45 -28.92 6.41
CA VAL A 529 13.47 -29.97 6.12
C VAL A 529 14.08 -31.05 5.24
N GLU A 530 14.75 -30.69 4.15
CA GLU A 530 15.38 -31.65 3.23
C GLU A 530 16.49 -32.47 3.91
N HIS A 531 17.34 -31.79 4.70
CA HIS A 531 18.39 -32.47 5.47
C HIS A 531 17.80 -33.43 6.49
N PHE A 532 16.80 -32.97 7.25
CA PHE A 532 16.10 -33.81 8.23
C PHE A 532 15.38 -34.99 7.58
N ALA A 533 14.74 -34.80 6.44
CA ALA A 533 14.08 -35.88 5.69
C ALA A 533 15.09 -36.95 5.25
N THR A 534 16.28 -36.53 4.81
CA THR A 534 17.36 -37.44 4.40
C THR A 534 17.87 -38.26 5.60
N LEU A 535 18.06 -37.63 6.76
CA LEU A 535 18.39 -38.35 8.00
C LEU A 535 17.28 -39.31 8.43
N ALA A 536 16.02 -38.89 8.32
CA ALA A 536 14.86 -39.71 8.66
C ALA A 536 14.77 -40.98 7.81
N VAL A 537 15.03 -40.88 6.50
CA VAL A 537 15.10 -42.04 5.60
C VAL A 537 16.31 -42.92 5.93
N THR A 538 17.48 -42.32 6.09
CA THR A 538 18.76 -43.04 6.33
C THR A 538 18.72 -43.86 7.60
N HIS A 539 18.17 -43.29 8.68
CA HIS A 539 18.08 -43.91 9.99
C HIS A 539 16.74 -44.62 10.24
N ARG A 540 15.91 -44.78 9.21
CA ARG A 540 14.62 -45.49 9.26
C ARG A 540 13.67 -44.99 10.35
N LEU A 541 13.60 -43.66 10.53
CA LEU A 541 12.68 -43.02 11.47
C LEU A 541 11.23 -42.99 10.94
N LEU A 542 11.03 -43.18 9.64
CA LEU A 542 9.70 -43.10 9.02
C LEU A 542 8.90 -44.39 9.23
N PRO A 543 7.55 -44.32 9.27
CA PRO A 543 6.70 -45.50 9.20
C PRO A 543 7.05 -46.40 7.99
N GLU A 544 6.95 -47.72 8.15
CA GLU A 544 7.40 -48.68 7.12
C GLU A 544 6.78 -48.45 5.74
N SER A 545 5.51 -48.02 5.69
CA SER A 545 4.80 -47.72 4.45
C SER A 545 5.49 -46.62 3.63
N ILE A 546 5.94 -45.56 4.31
CA ILE A 546 6.65 -44.43 3.71
C ILE A 546 8.11 -44.79 3.45
N GLN A 547 8.73 -45.54 4.36
CA GLN A 547 10.12 -45.97 4.23
C GLN A 547 10.36 -46.77 2.93
N ARG A 548 9.40 -47.62 2.53
CA ARG A 548 9.45 -48.37 1.26
C ARG A 548 9.24 -47.48 0.03
N MET A 549 8.44 -46.41 0.15
CA MET A 549 8.24 -45.44 -0.93
C MET A 549 9.46 -44.56 -1.15
N ALA A 550 10.15 -44.16 -0.08
CA ALA A 550 11.37 -43.35 -0.13
C ALA A 550 12.45 -43.97 -1.03
N THR A 551 12.53 -45.30 -1.06
CA THR A 551 13.47 -46.04 -1.92
C THR A 551 13.08 -46.07 -3.40
N SER A 552 11.92 -45.52 -3.78
CA SER A 552 11.34 -45.66 -5.13
C SER A 552 11.10 -44.34 -5.89
N ARG A 553 10.87 -43.19 -5.22
CA ARG A 553 10.78 -41.86 -5.85
C ARG A 553 11.17 -40.75 -4.85
N PRO A 554 12.08 -39.80 -5.19
CA PRO A 554 12.63 -38.87 -4.17
C PRO A 554 11.92 -37.51 -4.06
N GLU A 555 11.09 -37.09 -5.02
CA GLU A 555 10.75 -35.66 -5.15
C GLU A 555 9.23 -35.41 -5.20
N SER A 556 8.57 -35.45 -4.05
CA SER A 556 7.22 -34.88 -3.92
C SER A 556 7.03 -34.26 -2.55
N THR A 557 6.45 -33.07 -2.47
CA THR A 557 5.96 -32.46 -1.23
C THR A 557 4.53 -32.89 -0.91
N SER A 558 3.94 -33.81 -1.70
CA SER A 558 2.59 -34.31 -1.47
C SER A 558 2.49 -35.16 -0.20
N PHE A 559 1.31 -35.15 0.42
CA PHE A 559 0.97 -36.08 1.49
C PHE A 559 1.38 -37.53 1.12
N GLY A 560 2.07 -38.20 2.03
CA GLY A 560 2.62 -39.53 1.77
C GLY A 560 4.12 -39.59 1.51
N ALA A 561 4.76 -38.46 1.18
CA ALA A 561 6.19 -38.39 0.94
C ALA A 561 7.01 -38.32 2.26
N PRO A 562 8.28 -38.79 2.24
CA PRO A 562 9.22 -38.63 3.36
C PRO A 562 9.41 -37.17 3.79
N SER A 563 9.57 -36.26 2.83
CA SER A 563 9.75 -34.82 3.03
C SER A 563 8.54 -34.18 3.71
N TRP A 564 7.32 -34.52 3.27
CA TRP A 564 6.09 -34.03 3.90
C TRP A 564 6.00 -34.42 5.38
N LEU A 565 6.28 -35.69 5.71
CA LEU A 565 6.20 -36.13 7.12
C LEU A 565 7.35 -35.55 7.97
N ALA A 566 8.52 -35.35 7.38
CA ALA A 566 9.65 -34.67 8.00
C ALA A 566 9.32 -33.20 8.30
N GLU A 567 8.75 -32.48 7.33
CA GLU A 567 8.25 -31.10 7.51
C GLU A 567 7.17 -31.04 8.58
N PHE A 568 6.19 -31.94 8.51
CA PHE A 568 5.11 -32.00 9.49
C PHE A 568 5.64 -32.20 10.93
N ALA A 569 6.61 -33.11 11.11
CA ALA A 569 7.25 -33.34 12.40
C ALA A 569 8.03 -32.12 12.90
N LEU A 570 8.77 -31.44 12.01
CA LEU A 570 9.53 -30.22 12.35
C LEU A 570 8.60 -29.03 12.64
N ARG A 571 7.53 -28.82 11.86
CA ARG A 571 6.50 -27.80 12.13
C ARG A 571 5.89 -28.04 13.50
N LEU A 572 5.38 -29.23 13.80
CA LEU A 572 4.82 -29.53 15.12
C LEU A 572 5.84 -29.38 16.26
N ALA A 573 7.13 -29.59 15.99
CA ALA A 573 8.17 -29.46 17.01
C ALA A 573 8.62 -28.02 17.28
N SER A 574 8.47 -27.13 16.29
CA SER A 574 8.94 -25.74 16.33
C SER A 574 7.80 -24.73 16.49
N ASP A 575 6.65 -24.99 15.89
CA ASP A 575 5.45 -24.17 15.94
C ASP A 575 4.19 -25.04 15.74
N PRO A 576 3.67 -25.64 16.83
CA PRO A 576 2.45 -26.43 16.77
C PRO A 576 1.24 -25.67 16.20
N ALA A 577 1.20 -24.34 16.38
CA ALA A 577 0.05 -23.52 16.02
C ALA A 577 -0.14 -23.37 14.50
N SER A 578 0.94 -23.36 13.71
CA SER A 578 0.85 -23.29 12.24
C SER A 578 0.59 -24.63 11.56
N ALA A 579 0.76 -25.74 12.27
CA ALA A 579 0.64 -27.08 11.69
C ALA A 579 -0.79 -27.40 11.22
N GLU A 580 -1.81 -26.90 11.91
CA GLU A 580 -3.22 -27.14 11.55
C GLU A 580 -3.57 -26.53 10.18
N GLY A 581 -3.23 -25.25 9.97
CA GLY A 581 -3.50 -24.56 8.70
C GLY A 581 -2.73 -25.13 7.50
N TRP A 582 -1.50 -25.60 7.73
CA TRP A 582 -0.67 -26.19 6.68
C TRP A 582 -1.07 -27.62 6.32
N ALA A 583 -1.34 -28.47 7.33
CA ALA A 583 -1.68 -29.87 7.08
C ALA A 583 -3.13 -30.03 6.59
N GLY A 584 -4.03 -29.10 6.92
CA GLY A 584 -5.44 -29.13 6.51
C GLY A 584 -6.10 -30.48 6.81
N SER A 585 -6.68 -31.12 5.79
CA SER A 585 -7.34 -32.42 5.91
C SER A 585 -6.40 -33.57 6.32
N ASP A 586 -5.09 -33.42 6.11
CA ASP A 586 -4.10 -34.46 6.36
C ASP A 586 -3.56 -34.47 7.79
N LEU A 587 -3.92 -33.48 8.63
CA LEU A 587 -3.46 -33.33 10.01
C LEU A 587 -3.63 -34.63 10.82
N ARG A 588 -4.83 -35.20 10.81
CA ARG A 588 -5.16 -36.44 11.54
C ARG A 588 -4.31 -37.61 11.07
N SER A 589 -4.15 -37.75 9.75
CA SER A 589 -3.39 -38.84 9.14
C SER A 589 -1.88 -38.69 9.42
N GLY A 590 -1.36 -37.47 9.42
CA GLY A 590 0.01 -37.15 9.84
C GLY A 590 0.26 -37.52 11.31
N LEU A 591 -0.66 -37.12 12.22
CA LEU A 591 -0.54 -37.46 13.65
C LEU A 591 -0.58 -38.97 13.91
N ASN A 592 -1.44 -39.71 13.20
CA ASN A 592 -1.46 -41.17 13.28
C ASN A 592 -0.09 -41.76 12.92
N ARG A 593 0.54 -41.27 11.84
CA ARG A 593 1.88 -41.70 11.41
C ARG A 593 2.97 -41.36 12.43
N LEU A 594 2.90 -40.18 13.07
CA LEU A 594 3.84 -39.83 14.15
C LEU A 594 3.63 -40.68 15.41
N MET A 595 2.40 -41.09 15.70
CA MET A 595 2.13 -42.00 16.82
C MET A 595 2.55 -43.44 16.53
N GLU A 596 2.53 -43.87 15.27
CA GLU A 596 3.09 -45.14 14.80
C GLU A 596 4.62 -45.15 14.89
N SER A 597 5.28 -44.04 14.53
CA SER A 597 6.74 -43.87 14.66
C SER A 597 7.12 -42.64 15.49
N PRO A 598 7.07 -42.73 16.84
CA PRO A 598 7.40 -41.60 17.70
C PRO A 598 8.86 -41.15 17.61
N SER A 599 9.77 -42.04 17.20
CA SER A 599 11.20 -41.75 17.02
C SER A 599 11.43 -40.58 16.06
N LEU A 600 10.62 -40.46 15.00
CA LEU A 600 10.68 -39.33 14.08
C LEU A 600 10.39 -38.00 14.79
N PHE A 601 9.34 -37.98 15.60
CA PHE A 601 8.92 -36.75 16.28
C PHE A 601 9.90 -36.36 17.40
N ARG A 602 10.45 -37.34 18.12
CA ARG A 602 11.57 -37.12 19.05
C ARG A 602 12.80 -36.54 18.36
N ALA A 603 13.17 -37.07 17.19
CA ALA A 603 14.28 -36.56 16.40
C ALA A 603 14.03 -35.12 15.90
N ALA A 604 12.80 -34.80 15.48
CA ALA A 604 12.40 -33.45 15.10
C ALA A 604 12.52 -32.48 16.28
N ARG A 605 12.04 -32.89 17.46
CA ARG A 605 12.19 -32.11 18.70
C ARG A 605 13.63 -31.87 19.08
N PHE A 606 14.44 -32.93 19.03
CA PHE A 606 15.87 -32.83 19.27
C PHE A 606 16.54 -31.84 18.32
N ALA A 607 16.21 -31.89 17.03
CA ALA A 607 16.77 -30.97 16.02
C ALA A 607 16.44 -29.50 16.35
N VAL A 608 15.19 -29.20 16.73
CA VAL A 608 14.77 -27.85 17.15
C VAL A 608 15.54 -27.40 18.41
N LEU A 609 15.62 -28.24 19.43
CA LEU A 609 16.29 -27.91 20.70
C LEU A 609 17.82 -27.77 20.56
N ALA A 610 18.45 -28.56 19.69
CA ALA A 610 19.89 -28.51 19.44
C ALA A 610 20.31 -27.32 18.57
N THR A 611 19.43 -26.88 17.65
CA THR A 611 19.71 -25.72 16.78
C THR A 611 19.40 -24.38 17.43
N GLN A 612 18.40 -24.32 18.33
CA GLN A 612 17.96 -23.07 18.96
C GLN A 612 19.08 -22.25 19.62
N PRO A 613 19.97 -22.80 20.47
CA PRO A 613 21.01 -22.01 21.14
C PRO A 613 22.05 -21.40 20.18
N LEU A 614 22.14 -21.94 18.95
CA LEU A 614 23.10 -21.53 17.93
C LEU A 614 22.56 -20.40 17.04
N LEU A 615 21.27 -20.09 17.15
CA LEU A 615 20.61 -19.06 16.36
C LEU A 615 20.68 -17.72 17.10
N SER A 616 21.40 -16.76 16.51
CA SER A 616 21.75 -15.47 17.13
C SER A 616 20.60 -14.48 17.31
N SER A 617 19.37 -14.82 16.90
CA SER A 617 18.22 -13.92 16.96
C SER A 617 17.40 -14.08 18.24
N ARG A 618 16.88 -12.97 18.76
CA ARG A 618 15.85 -13.01 19.81
C ARG A 618 14.59 -13.67 19.23
N VAL A 619 13.89 -14.45 20.05
CA VAL A 619 12.53 -14.93 19.74
C VAL A 619 11.67 -13.70 19.41
N GLN A 620 11.09 -13.66 18.21
CA GLN A 620 10.14 -12.62 17.84
C GLN A 620 8.79 -12.92 18.50
N SER A 621 7.98 -11.88 18.77
CA SER A 621 6.65 -12.05 19.37
C SER A 621 5.82 -13.02 18.53
N GLY A 622 5.38 -14.14 19.12
CA GLY A 622 4.57 -15.18 18.47
C GLY A 622 5.33 -16.46 18.12
N ASP A 623 6.65 -16.42 17.96
CA ASP A 623 7.45 -17.62 17.68
C ASP A 623 7.74 -18.39 18.98
N LEU A 624 7.58 -19.71 18.99
CA LEU A 624 7.97 -20.54 20.14
C LEU A 624 9.48 -20.82 20.16
N TYR A 625 10.09 -20.97 18.98
CA TYR A 625 11.52 -21.23 18.81
C TYR A 625 12.12 -20.35 17.71
N VAL A 626 13.35 -19.86 17.96
CA VAL A 626 14.07 -18.97 17.05
C VAL A 626 14.37 -19.67 15.72
N GLY A 627 14.20 -18.95 14.61
CA GLY A 627 14.71 -19.32 13.29
C GLY A 627 13.92 -20.40 12.55
N TRP A 628 12.71 -20.72 13.00
CA TRP A 628 11.77 -21.64 12.34
C TRP A 628 10.57 -20.86 11.78
N LYS A 629 10.84 -19.94 10.85
CA LYS A 629 9.79 -19.19 10.15
C LYS A 629 9.25 -20.04 9.01
N TRP A 630 8.06 -20.56 9.19
CA TRP A 630 7.35 -21.33 8.19
C TRP A 630 6.62 -20.41 7.22
N PRO A 631 6.59 -20.73 5.91
CA PRO A 631 5.84 -19.98 4.91
C PRO A 631 4.33 -20.14 5.06
#